data_AF-A0A284QVP2-F1
#
_entry.id   AF-A0A284QVP2-F1
#
_cell.length_a   1.000
_cell.length_b   1.000
_cell.length_c   1.000
_cell.angle_alpha   90.00
_cell.angle_beta   90.00
_cell.angle_gamma   90.00
#
_symmetry.space_group_name_H-M   'P 1'
#
loop_
_entity.id
_entity.type
_entity.pdbx_description
1 polymer ?
#
loop_
_entity_poly.entity_id
_entity_poly.type
_entity_poly.pdbx_seq_one_letter_code
_entity_poly.pdbx_strand_id
1 'polypeptide(L)'
;MTESEIVLYIWPGQWGLHSFEPMCLAAVIFLQLSIPGKFSVVECTNPELSPTGTLPFISHQQHVVATLSAIMKYVTGLHEKTSRITVSLTASPKAQSVAWYEHCVSSVGDLVAHVLYAQHANWNELVYPALVKMYPIPQRYYVPLRIRDVYRKRLEASDLWTLPGEELEKKSFLERSKPDTEQPEKHKDRFLRVFEREKVAEKARAVFDIYSRLLDTKAYFYADSPTSLDILVAAHIWILTQAPFPDALLKELLKNSYPSLVSHADRVISLAFPSPDSVVPTSRRKHSLMSLAPRFNIGRSSKAGAEHSFDSYNLLWFGLAVGGAALYMFKVPFLYDL
;
A
#
# COMPACT_ATOMS: atom_id res chain seq x y z
N MET A 1 -35.33 2.87 -12.19
CA MET A 1 -34.22 1.90 -12.33
C MET A 1 -33.13 2.38 -11.40
N THR A 2 -32.81 1.61 -10.36
CA THR A 2 -31.74 1.95 -9.41
C THR A 2 -30.42 2.00 -10.18
N GLU A 3 -29.78 3.18 -10.30
CA GLU A 3 -28.40 3.25 -10.80
C GLU A 3 -27.58 2.24 -9.99
N SER A 4 -26.95 1.27 -10.67
CA SER A 4 -26.16 0.26 -9.99
C SER A 4 -24.94 0.94 -9.38
N GLU A 5 -24.79 0.83 -8.07
CA GLU A 5 -23.70 1.47 -7.36
C GLU A 5 -22.36 0.83 -7.72
N ILE A 6 -21.34 1.65 -7.96
CA ILE A 6 -19.97 1.18 -8.22
C ILE A 6 -19.32 0.89 -6.86
N VAL A 7 -18.81 -0.33 -6.68
CA VAL A 7 -18.14 -0.73 -5.44
C VAL A 7 -16.63 -0.81 -5.68
N LEU A 8 -15.86 0.05 -5.02
CA LEU A 8 -14.40 0.06 -5.05
C LEU A 8 -13.84 -0.74 -3.87
N TYR A 9 -12.99 -1.72 -4.15
CA TYR A 9 -12.29 -2.50 -3.13
C TYR A 9 -10.86 -1.98 -2.94
N ILE A 10 -10.52 -1.62 -1.71
CA ILE A 10 -9.21 -1.04 -1.35
C ILE A 10 -8.60 -1.69 -0.12
N TRP A 11 -7.31 -1.43 0.10
CA TRP A 11 -6.67 -1.67 1.38
C TRP A 11 -7.27 -0.78 2.49
N PRO A 12 -7.41 -1.28 3.73
CA PRO A 12 -8.00 -0.51 4.81
C PRO A 12 -7.27 0.80 5.11
N GLY A 13 -8.00 1.84 5.46
CA GLY A 13 -7.44 3.14 5.85
C GLY A 13 -6.65 3.08 7.15
N GLN A 14 -5.58 3.85 7.25
CA GLN A 14 -4.78 4.06 8.47
C GLN A 14 -4.33 5.52 8.57
N TRP A 15 -4.09 5.98 9.80
CA TRP A 15 -3.45 7.28 10.06
C TRP A 15 -4.18 8.50 9.46
N GLY A 16 -5.51 8.44 9.40
CA GLY A 16 -6.33 9.51 8.78
C GLY A 16 -6.36 9.48 7.25
N LEU A 17 -5.77 8.47 6.61
CA LEU A 17 -5.82 8.24 5.17
C LEU A 17 -6.91 7.21 4.83
N HIS A 18 -7.53 7.37 3.66
CA HIS A 18 -8.49 6.40 3.12
C HIS A 18 -7.85 5.03 2.83
N SER A 19 -6.56 5.00 2.53
CA SER A 19 -5.74 3.79 2.36
C SER A 19 -4.28 4.14 2.62
N PHE A 20 -3.52 3.20 3.20
CA PHE A 20 -2.05 3.33 3.33
C PHE A 20 -1.30 2.97 2.04
N GLU A 21 -1.98 2.32 1.10
CA GLU A 21 -1.42 1.93 -0.20
C GLU A 21 -1.73 3.02 -1.26
N PRO A 22 -0.70 3.47 -2.03
CA PRO A 22 -0.82 4.63 -2.92
C PRO A 22 -1.78 4.43 -4.09
N MET A 23 -1.84 3.24 -4.69
CA MET A 23 -2.71 2.98 -5.85
C MET A 23 -4.19 2.99 -5.48
N CYS A 24 -4.52 2.43 -4.32
CA CYS A 24 -5.85 2.44 -3.71
C CYS A 24 -6.27 3.86 -3.36
N LEU A 25 -5.38 4.63 -2.74
CA LEU A 25 -5.63 6.03 -2.44
C LEU A 25 -5.86 6.85 -3.72
N ALA A 26 -5.04 6.65 -4.75
CA ALA A 26 -5.22 7.28 -6.07
C ALA A 26 -6.56 6.89 -6.71
N ALA A 27 -7.03 5.65 -6.55
CA ALA A 27 -8.34 5.22 -7.03
C ALA A 27 -9.48 5.96 -6.32
N VAL A 28 -9.42 6.11 -5.00
CA VAL A 28 -10.43 6.86 -4.24
C VAL A 28 -10.46 8.32 -4.67
N ILE A 29 -9.30 8.98 -4.79
CA ILE A 29 -9.19 10.36 -5.26
C ILE A 29 -9.79 10.49 -6.67
N PHE A 30 -9.45 9.59 -7.58
CA PHE A 30 -9.95 9.61 -8.95
C PHE A 30 -11.48 9.44 -9.03
N LEU A 31 -12.04 8.47 -8.30
CA LEU A 31 -13.49 8.26 -8.27
C LEU A 31 -14.21 9.46 -7.63
N GLN A 32 -13.64 10.03 -6.59
CA GLN A 32 -14.24 11.19 -5.94
C GLN A 32 -14.26 12.43 -6.85
N LEU A 33 -13.20 12.65 -7.64
CA LEU A 33 -13.16 13.73 -8.63
C LEU A 33 -14.10 13.50 -9.81
N SER A 34 -14.28 12.24 -10.22
CA SER A 34 -15.02 11.88 -11.43
C SER A 34 -16.51 11.66 -11.17
N ILE A 35 -16.86 10.98 -10.09
CA ILE A 35 -18.22 10.50 -9.77
C ILE A 35 -18.53 10.63 -8.26
N PRO A 36 -18.49 11.85 -7.69
CA PRO A 36 -18.75 12.04 -6.27
C PRO A 36 -20.14 11.50 -5.88
N GLY A 37 -20.19 10.66 -4.83
CA GLY A 37 -21.44 10.10 -4.29
C GLY A 37 -22.09 8.97 -5.10
N LYS A 38 -21.47 8.49 -6.19
CA LYS A 38 -21.98 7.35 -7.00
C LYS A 38 -21.23 6.03 -6.77
N PHE A 39 -20.36 6.00 -5.78
CA PHE A 39 -19.56 4.82 -5.45
C PHE A 39 -19.48 4.60 -3.94
N SER A 40 -19.34 3.34 -3.56
CA SER A 40 -18.97 2.94 -2.19
C SER A 40 -17.60 2.29 -2.17
N VAL A 41 -16.98 2.36 -1.01
CA VAL A 41 -15.68 1.79 -0.73
C VAL A 41 -15.83 0.60 0.21
N VAL A 42 -15.19 -0.50 -0.15
CA VAL A 42 -15.09 -1.69 0.68
C VAL A 42 -13.63 -1.92 1.05
N GLU A 43 -13.34 -1.81 2.34
CA GLU A 43 -12.03 -2.16 2.87
C GLU A 43 -11.87 -3.68 2.88
N CYS A 44 -10.82 -4.17 2.23
CA CYS A 44 -10.50 -5.59 2.17
C CYS A 44 -9.00 -5.85 2.32
N THR A 45 -8.66 -6.96 2.98
CA THR A 45 -7.27 -7.37 3.21
C THR A 45 -6.84 -8.54 2.32
N ASN A 46 -7.75 -9.08 1.51
CA ASN A 46 -7.51 -10.21 0.64
C ASN A 46 -7.49 -9.76 -0.84
N PRO A 47 -6.31 -9.65 -1.46
CA PRO A 47 -6.19 -9.23 -2.86
C PRO A 47 -6.65 -10.32 -3.85
N GLU A 48 -6.79 -11.58 -3.44
CA GLU A 48 -7.27 -12.68 -4.31
C GLU A 48 -8.74 -12.55 -4.73
N LEU A 49 -9.48 -11.60 -4.15
CA LEU A 49 -10.81 -11.24 -4.61
C LEU A 49 -10.79 -10.58 -5.99
N SER A 50 -9.66 -9.96 -6.32
CA SER A 50 -9.42 -9.36 -7.63
C SER A 50 -9.04 -10.45 -8.64
N PRO A 51 -9.52 -10.38 -9.90
CA PRO A 51 -9.11 -11.30 -10.95
C PRO A 51 -7.59 -11.26 -11.22
N THR A 52 -6.93 -10.15 -10.93
CA THR A 52 -5.47 -9.98 -11.07
C THR A 52 -4.70 -10.31 -9.80
N GLY A 53 -5.38 -10.58 -8.67
CA GLY A 53 -4.72 -10.75 -7.39
C GLY A 53 -4.08 -9.48 -6.83
N THR A 54 -4.53 -8.30 -7.29
CA THR A 54 -4.03 -6.99 -6.83
C THR A 54 -5.19 -6.04 -6.50
N LEU A 55 -5.02 -5.23 -5.46
CA LEU A 55 -5.89 -4.08 -5.14
C LEU A 55 -5.26 -2.81 -5.74
N PRO A 56 -6.04 -1.80 -6.15
CA PRO A 56 -7.51 -1.72 -6.10
C PRO A 56 -8.21 -2.41 -7.28
N PHE A 57 -9.49 -2.77 -7.07
CA PHE A 57 -10.41 -3.19 -8.14
C PHE A 57 -11.82 -2.66 -7.90
N ILE A 58 -12.58 -2.49 -8.98
CA ILE A 58 -14.00 -2.12 -8.92
C ILE A 58 -14.88 -3.30 -9.30
N SER A 59 -16.05 -3.36 -8.69
CA SER A 59 -17.15 -4.22 -9.09
C SER A 59 -18.34 -3.33 -9.48
N HIS A 60 -18.81 -3.50 -10.71
CA HIS A 60 -20.00 -2.82 -11.20
C HIS A 60 -20.85 -3.83 -11.97
N GLN A 61 -22.00 -4.18 -11.41
CA GLN A 61 -22.89 -5.23 -11.93
C GLN A 61 -22.15 -6.57 -12.12
N GLN A 62 -21.96 -7.01 -13.37
CA GLN A 62 -21.25 -8.25 -13.73
C GLN A 62 -19.78 -8.01 -14.10
N HIS A 63 -19.32 -6.76 -14.13
CA HIS A 63 -17.96 -6.41 -14.50
C HIS A 63 -17.08 -6.25 -13.27
N VAL A 64 -15.91 -6.88 -13.31
CA VAL A 64 -14.84 -6.69 -12.34
C VAL A 64 -13.62 -6.16 -13.09
N VAL A 65 -13.17 -4.97 -12.72
CA VAL A 65 -12.04 -4.30 -13.37
C VAL A 65 -10.98 -4.02 -12.32
N ALA A 66 -9.77 -4.54 -12.55
CA ALA A 66 -8.65 -4.42 -11.62
C ALA A 66 -7.52 -3.59 -12.23
N THR A 67 -6.72 -2.97 -11.37
CA THR A 67 -5.67 -1.98 -11.70
C THR A 67 -6.22 -0.57 -11.91
N LEU A 68 -5.51 0.42 -11.34
CA LEU A 68 -5.87 1.84 -11.43
C LEU A 68 -6.08 2.31 -12.88
N SER A 69 -5.17 1.96 -13.78
CA SER A 69 -5.24 2.37 -15.19
C SER A 69 -6.46 1.81 -15.94
N ALA A 70 -6.91 0.61 -15.57
CA ALA A 70 -8.11 0.00 -16.14
C ALA A 70 -9.39 0.60 -15.51
N ILE A 71 -9.37 0.84 -14.19
CA ILE A 71 -10.45 1.54 -13.48
C ILE A 71 -10.68 2.92 -14.10
N MET A 72 -9.61 3.70 -14.31
CA MET A 72 -9.69 5.02 -14.92
C MET A 72 -10.36 4.97 -16.29
N LYS A 73 -9.92 4.06 -17.18
CA LYS A 73 -10.50 3.89 -18.51
C LYS A 73 -11.96 3.43 -18.47
N TYR A 74 -12.29 2.53 -17.55
CA TYR A 74 -13.65 2.02 -17.41
C TYR A 74 -14.62 3.12 -16.99
N VAL A 75 -14.26 3.91 -15.99
CA VAL A 75 -15.10 5.01 -15.48
C VAL A 75 -15.26 6.10 -16.53
N THR A 76 -14.20 6.45 -17.26
CA THR A 76 -14.34 7.45 -18.34
C THR A 76 -15.20 6.95 -19.48
N GLY A 77 -15.07 5.68 -19.88
CA GLY A 77 -15.92 5.09 -20.92
C GLY A 77 -17.40 4.95 -20.50
N LEU A 78 -17.67 4.76 -19.21
CA LEU A 78 -19.03 4.79 -18.67
C LEU A 78 -19.65 6.20 -18.74
N HIS A 79 -18.80 7.22 -18.62
CA HIS A 79 -19.19 8.62 -18.47
C HIS A 79 -19.19 9.43 -19.77
N GLU A 80 -18.62 8.94 -20.88
CA GLU A 80 -18.79 9.57 -22.21
C GLU A 80 -20.28 9.73 -22.61
N LYS A 81 -21.19 9.00 -21.94
CA LYS A 81 -22.65 9.10 -22.11
C LYS A 81 -23.35 10.10 -21.16
N THR A 82 -22.67 10.57 -20.12
CA THR A 82 -23.26 11.42 -19.06
C THR A 82 -22.25 12.51 -18.74
N SER A 83 -22.41 13.73 -19.21
CA SER A 83 -21.36 14.77 -19.16
C SER A 83 -20.98 15.20 -17.72
N ARG A 84 -19.65 15.31 -17.44
CA ARG A 84 -18.93 15.91 -16.27
C ARG A 84 -17.67 15.10 -15.85
N ILE A 85 -16.72 14.84 -16.76
CA ILE A 85 -15.38 14.41 -16.30
C ILE A 85 -14.58 15.69 -16.05
N THR A 86 -14.22 15.94 -14.79
CA THR A 86 -13.33 17.04 -14.39
C THR A 86 -11.84 16.68 -14.56
N VAL A 87 -11.54 15.38 -14.71
CA VAL A 87 -10.19 14.82 -14.82
C VAL A 87 -9.83 14.57 -16.29
N SER A 88 -8.90 15.35 -16.84
CA SER A 88 -8.35 15.04 -18.17
C SER A 88 -7.39 13.86 -18.07
N LEU A 89 -7.79 12.68 -18.57
CA LEU A 89 -6.94 11.48 -18.54
C LEU A 89 -5.66 11.60 -19.37
N THR A 90 -5.62 12.50 -20.37
CA THR A 90 -4.53 12.53 -21.35
C THR A 90 -4.39 13.93 -21.97
N ALA A 91 -3.78 14.86 -21.25
CA ALA A 91 -3.34 16.14 -21.82
C ALA A 91 -1.97 16.04 -22.52
N SER A 92 -1.20 14.98 -22.24
CA SER A 92 0.10 14.66 -22.84
C SER A 92 -0.03 13.45 -23.78
N PRO A 93 0.83 13.29 -24.81
CA PRO A 93 0.84 12.10 -25.66
C PRO A 93 0.77 10.80 -24.87
N LYS A 94 -0.07 9.85 -25.32
CA LYS A 94 -0.33 8.57 -24.62
C LYS A 94 0.94 7.82 -24.21
N ALA A 95 2.00 7.88 -25.01
CA ALA A 95 3.28 7.26 -24.69
C ALA A 95 3.96 7.92 -23.48
N GLN A 96 3.96 9.25 -23.41
CA GLN A 96 4.52 10.01 -22.29
C GLN A 96 3.70 9.78 -21.01
N SER A 97 2.37 9.78 -21.09
CA SER A 97 1.54 9.52 -19.90
C SER A 97 1.79 8.14 -19.28
N VAL A 98 2.02 7.12 -20.11
CA VAL A 98 2.37 5.77 -19.63
C VAL A 98 3.77 5.76 -19.03
N ALA A 99 4.74 6.40 -19.67
CA ALA A 99 6.10 6.49 -19.16
C ALA A 99 6.15 7.17 -17.78
N TRP A 100 5.45 8.30 -17.62
CA TRP A 100 5.37 9.02 -16.34
C TRP A 100 4.62 8.24 -15.27
N TYR A 101 3.56 7.52 -15.64
CA TYR A 101 2.84 6.64 -14.73
C TYR A 101 3.77 5.56 -14.16
N GLU A 102 4.47 4.82 -15.03
CA GLU A 102 5.39 3.75 -14.60
C GLU A 102 6.60 4.30 -13.83
N HIS A 103 7.11 5.47 -14.22
CA HIS A 103 8.17 6.15 -13.49
C HIS A 103 7.72 6.58 -12.09
N CYS A 104 6.47 7.02 -11.92
CA CYS A 104 5.92 7.36 -10.60
C CYS A 104 5.75 6.13 -9.72
N VAL A 105 5.12 5.08 -10.25
CA VAL A 105 4.90 3.81 -9.52
C VAL A 105 6.22 3.15 -9.14
N SER A 106 7.24 3.20 -9.98
CA SER A 106 8.57 2.67 -9.67
C SER A 106 9.35 3.59 -8.72
N SER A 107 9.62 4.83 -9.11
CA SER A 107 10.52 5.70 -8.34
C SER A 107 9.89 6.23 -7.05
N VAL A 108 8.73 6.90 -7.12
CA VAL A 108 8.07 7.46 -5.93
C VAL A 108 7.47 6.34 -5.08
N GLY A 109 6.93 5.31 -5.73
CA GLY A 109 6.44 4.11 -5.05
C GLY A 109 7.53 3.39 -4.25
N ASP A 110 8.77 3.33 -4.76
CA ASP A 110 9.89 2.74 -4.02
C ASP A 110 10.28 3.59 -2.80
N LEU A 111 10.19 4.93 -2.88
CA LEU A 111 10.43 5.81 -1.73
C LEU A 111 9.37 5.61 -0.64
N VAL A 112 8.09 5.49 -1.03
CA VAL A 112 6.99 5.16 -0.10
C VAL A 112 7.22 3.78 0.51
N ALA A 113 7.56 2.78 -0.30
CA ALA A 113 7.83 1.43 0.17
C ALA A 113 9.05 1.35 1.10
N HIS A 114 10.09 2.16 0.86
CA HIS A 114 11.25 2.28 1.74
C HIS A 114 10.82 2.74 3.14
N VAL A 115 10.07 3.84 3.22
CA VAL A 115 9.59 4.41 4.49
C VAL A 115 8.66 3.44 5.23
N LEU A 116 7.84 2.67 4.50
CA LEU A 116 6.89 1.72 5.09
C LEU A 116 7.55 0.40 5.55
N TYR A 117 8.44 -0.19 4.75
CA TYR A 117 8.86 -1.59 4.91
C TYR A 117 10.35 -1.79 5.19
N ALA A 118 11.22 -0.96 4.62
CA ALA A 118 12.67 -1.08 4.81
C ALA A 118 13.08 -0.47 6.15
N GLN A 119 12.54 0.70 6.47
CA GLN A 119 12.97 1.45 7.62
C GLN A 119 12.50 0.82 8.94
N HIS A 120 13.44 0.44 9.80
CA HIS A 120 13.15 -0.38 10.97
C HIS A 120 12.30 0.34 12.02
N ALA A 121 12.58 1.62 12.27
CA ALA A 121 11.84 2.44 13.22
C ALA A 121 10.35 2.53 12.83
N ASN A 122 10.09 2.89 11.57
CA ASN A 122 8.72 3.00 11.05
C ASN A 122 8.02 1.65 11.00
N TRP A 123 8.73 0.59 10.59
CA TRP A 123 8.17 -0.75 10.52
C TRP A 123 7.70 -1.25 11.89
N ASN A 124 8.56 -1.21 12.90
CA ASN A 124 8.25 -1.79 14.20
C ASN A 124 7.20 -1.00 14.98
N GLU A 125 7.27 0.33 14.93
CA GLU A 125 6.43 1.18 15.78
C GLU A 125 5.08 1.48 15.14
N LEU A 126 5.03 1.62 13.82
CA LEU A 126 3.83 2.10 13.12
C LEU A 126 3.22 1.04 12.19
N VAL A 127 3.99 0.55 11.21
CA VAL A 127 3.44 -0.22 10.08
C VAL A 127 3.09 -1.65 10.49
N TYR A 128 3.99 -2.36 11.16
CA TYR A 128 3.76 -3.74 11.58
C TYR A 128 2.57 -3.86 12.55
N PRO A 129 2.44 -3.05 13.62
CA PRO A 129 1.26 -3.09 14.48
C PRO A 129 -0.04 -2.75 13.74
N ALA A 130 0.00 -1.82 12.78
CA ALA A 130 -1.16 -1.49 11.95
C ALA A 130 -1.59 -2.68 11.07
N LEU A 131 -0.64 -3.31 10.36
CA LEU A 131 -0.91 -4.49 9.53
C LEU A 131 -1.43 -5.67 10.36
N VAL A 132 -0.82 -5.96 11.51
CA VAL A 132 -1.26 -7.03 12.41
C VAL A 132 -2.72 -6.82 12.86
N LYS A 133 -3.13 -5.58 13.13
CA LYS A 133 -4.52 -5.30 13.52
C LYS A 133 -5.52 -5.56 12.38
N MET A 134 -5.11 -5.39 11.12
CA MET A 134 -5.98 -5.56 9.95
C MET A 134 -6.32 -7.03 9.64
N TYR A 135 -5.38 -7.95 9.90
CA TYR A 135 -5.58 -9.36 9.58
C TYR A 135 -6.33 -10.10 10.69
N PRO A 136 -7.06 -11.19 10.41
CA PRO A 136 -7.54 -12.11 11.43
C PRO A 136 -6.43 -13.09 11.85
N ILE A 137 -6.58 -13.72 13.02
CA ILE A 137 -5.77 -14.90 13.36
C ILE A 137 -6.15 -16.01 12.37
N PRO A 138 -5.19 -16.74 11.77
CA PRO A 138 -3.74 -16.75 12.00
C PRO A 138 -2.91 -15.83 11.08
N GLN A 139 -3.54 -15.20 10.09
CA GLN A 139 -2.88 -14.36 9.08
C GLN A 139 -1.99 -13.26 9.68
N ARG A 140 -2.37 -12.76 10.87
CA ARG A 140 -1.58 -11.81 11.67
C ARG A 140 -0.11 -12.18 11.84
N TYR A 141 0.23 -13.47 11.94
CA TYR A 141 1.59 -13.91 12.28
C TYR A 141 2.53 -13.95 11.09
N TYR A 142 2.03 -14.15 9.87
CA TYR A 142 2.88 -14.42 8.72
C TYR A 142 2.65 -13.46 7.55
N VAL A 143 1.43 -12.92 7.36
CA VAL A 143 1.13 -12.05 6.21
C VAL A 143 1.94 -10.75 6.22
N PRO A 144 2.06 -10.01 7.35
CA PRO A 144 2.87 -8.79 7.36
C PRO A 144 4.33 -9.04 6.97
N LEU A 145 4.91 -10.15 7.45
CA LEU A 145 6.29 -10.53 7.11
C LEU A 145 6.42 -10.90 5.63
N ARG A 146 5.45 -11.66 5.08
CA ARG A 146 5.40 -11.96 3.65
C ARG A 146 5.34 -10.70 2.79
N ILE A 147 4.50 -9.72 3.18
CA ILE A 147 4.41 -8.43 2.47
C ILE A 147 5.77 -7.73 2.51
N ARG A 148 6.41 -7.65 3.67
CA ARG A 148 7.74 -7.04 3.83
C ARG A 148 8.80 -7.73 2.95
N ASP A 149 8.76 -9.06 2.83
CA ASP A 149 9.69 -9.81 1.98
C ASP A 149 9.47 -9.60 0.48
N VAL A 150 8.23 -9.35 0.05
CA VAL A 150 7.92 -9.00 -1.35
C VAL A 150 8.54 -7.64 -1.69
N TYR A 151 8.37 -6.64 -0.82
CA TYR A 151 8.96 -5.32 -1.02
C TYR A 151 10.48 -5.31 -0.83
N ARG A 152 11.04 -6.19 0.01
CA ARG A 152 12.48 -6.37 0.20
C ARG A 152 13.19 -6.56 -1.14
N LYS A 153 12.77 -7.55 -1.94
CA LYS A 153 13.39 -7.85 -3.24
C LYS A 153 13.37 -6.67 -4.21
N ARG A 154 12.25 -5.95 -4.22
CA ARG A 154 12.07 -4.75 -5.06
C ARG A 154 12.98 -3.62 -4.62
N LEU A 155 13.10 -3.39 -3.31
CA LEU A 155 13.92 -2.33 -2.73
C LEU A 155 15.42 -2.64 -2.76
N GLU A 156 15.81 -3.91 -2.70
CA GLU A 156 17.19 -4.36 -2.92
C GLU A 156 17.65 -4.03 -4.34
N ALA A 157 16.80 -4.27 -5.35
CA ALA A 157 17.10 -3.90 -6.74
C ALA A 157 17.23 -2.38 -6.92
N SER A 158 16.44 -1.60 -6.19
CA SER A 158 16.47 -0.13 -6.21
C SER A 158 17.50 0.46 -5.24
N ASP A 159 18.32 -0.35 -4.58
CA ASP A 159 19.35 0.07 -3.61
C ASP A 159 18.76 0.99 -2.50
N LEU A 160 17.50 0.72 -2.12
CA LEU A 160 16.73 1.40 -1.08
C LEU A 160 16.40 0.46 0.09
N TRP A 161 16.81 -0.80 0.05
CA TRP A 161 16.72 -1.66 1.23
C TRP A 161 17.91 -1.38 2.15
N THR A 162 17.65 -0.79 3.31
CA THR A 162 18.65 -0.65 4.38
C THR A 162 18.98 -2.03 4.92
N LEU A 163 20.26 -2.38 4.96
CA LEU A 163 20.74 -3.53 5.72
C LEU A 163 20.99 -3.01 7.14
N PRO A 164 20.08 -3.22 8.11
CA PRO A 164 20.33 -2.72 9.44
C PRO A 164 21.50 -3.55 10.00
N GLY A 165 22.50 -2.88 10.56
CA GLY A 165 23.41 -3.52 11.52
C GLY A 165 22.64 -4.32 12.58
N GLU A 166 21.40 -3.93 12.91
CA GLU A 166 20.49 -4.63 13.82
C GLU A 166 19.97 -6.00 13.33
N GLU A 167 19.81 -6.26 12.01
CA GLU A 167 19.47 -7.61 11.52
C GLU A 167 20.70 -8.54 11.52
N LEU A 168 21.92 -7.98 11.39
CA LEU A 168 23.17 -8.71 11.58
C LEU A 168 23.40 -9.06 13.06
N GLU A 169 23.10 -8.14 13.98
CA GLU A 169 23.21 -8.37 15.43
C GLU A 169 22.26 -9.47 15.92
N LYS A 170 21.01 -9.52 15.46
CA LYS A 170 20.07 -10.59 15.86
C LYS A 170 20.51 -11.99 15.39
N LYS A 171 21.19 -12.08 14.25
CA LYS A 171 21.83 -13.34 13.82
C LYS A 171 23.10 -13.64 14.62
N SER A 172 23.86 -12.62 15.00
CA SER A 172 25.03 -12.73 15.87
C SER A 172 24.67 -13.08 17.33
N PHE A 173 23.46 -12.75 17.81
CA PHE A 173 23.01 -13.04 19.17
C PHE A 173 22.85 -14.54 19.45
N LEU A 174 22.62 -15.35 18.41
CA LEU A 174 22.64 -16.81 18.49
C LEU A 174 24.07 -17.38 18.46
N GLU A 175 25.07 -16.55 18.17
CA GLU A 175 26.43 -16.98 17.82
C GLU A 175 27.52 -16.07 18.44
N ARG A 176 27.37 -15.60 19.68
CA ARG A 176 28.56 -15.27 20.50
C ARG A 176 28.27 -15.01 21.97
N SER A 177 28.69 -15.97 22.79
CA SER A 177 29.06 -15.77 24.19
C SER A 177 30.55 -15.37 24.25
N LYS A 178 30.87 -14.07 24.30
CA LYS A 178 32.11 -13.52 24.93
C LYS A 178 31.88 -12.06 25.36
N PRO A 179 32.35 -11.63 26.56
CA PRO A 179 32.12 -10.27 27.07
C PRO A 179 33.22 -9.27 26.67
N ASP A 180 32.79 -8.01 26.62
CA ASP A 180 33.47 -6.73 26.84
C ASP A 180 34.64 -6.30 25.93
N THR A 181 34.30 -5.50 24.91
CA THR A 181 35.11 -4.35 24.45
C THR A 181 34.15 -3.26 23.98
N GLU A 182 33.74 -2.38 24.90
CA GLU A 182 32.82 -1.30 24.60
C GLU A 182 33.52 -0.19 23.79
N GLN A 183 32.79 0.35 22.80
CA GLN A 183 32.92 1.68 22.15
C GLN A 183 33.25 1.79 20.64
N PRO A 184 33.94 0.88 19.92
CA PRO A 184 34.18 1.07 18.48
C PRO A 184 32.99 0.68 17.57
N GLU A 185 32.09 -0.21 17.99
CA GLU A 185 31.00 -0.71 17.14
C GLU A 185 29.84 0.29 17.01
N LYS A 186 29.39 0.88 18.13
CA LYS A 186 28.31 1.90 18.13
C LYS A 186 28.60 3.09 17.21
N HIS A 187 29.87 3.47 17.06
CA HIS A 187 30.25 4.58 16.20
C HIS A 187 30.17 4.20 14.71
N LYS A 188 30.60 2.98 14.35
CA LYS A 188 30.46 2.45 12.98
C LYS A 188 28.99 2.34 12.58
N ASP A 189 28.14 1.86 13.48
CA ASP A 189 26.69 1.74 13.21
C ASP A 189 26.03 3.10 13.07
N ARG A 190 26.40 4.07 13.91
CA ARG A 190 25.91 5.44 13.78
C ARG A 190 26.32 6.05 12.44
N PHE A 191 27.56 5.86 12.01
CA PHE A 191 28.01 6.34 10.70
C PHE A 191 27.30 5.66 9.54
N LEU A 192 27.14 4.33 9.58
CA LEU A 192 26.40 3.59 8.56
C LEU A 192 24.96 4.10 8.46
N ARG A 193 24.27 4.27 9.58
CA ARG A 193 22.90 4.83 9.61
C ARG A 193 22.84 6.22 9.00
N VAL A 194 23.80 7.10 9.33
CA VAL A 194 23.85 8.47 8.76
C VAL A 194 24.14 8.43 7.26
N PHE A 195 25.08 7.58 6.82
CA PHE A 195 25.42 7.44 5.41
C PHE A 195 24.27 6.87 4.58
N GLU A 196 23.59 5.84 5.08
CA GLU A 196 22.38 5.27 4.45
C GLU A 196 21.26 6.31 4.37
N ARG A 197 21.07 7.07 5.46
CA ARG A 197 20.09 8.16 5.52
C ARG A 197 20.37 9.21 4.45
N GLU A 198 21.64 9.59 4.25
CA GLU A 198 22.03 10.54 3.20
C GLU A 198 21.88 9.93 1.79
N LYS A 199 22.23 8.65 1.59
CA LYS A 199 22.03 7.95 0.31
C LYS A 199 20.55 7.94 -0.08
N VAL A 200 19.64 7.68 0.86
CA VAL A 200 18.19 7.73 0.63
C VAL A 200 17.74 9.15 0.35
N ALA A 201 18.25 10.15 1.08
CA ALA A 201 17.94 11.55 0.85
C ALA A 201 18.36 12.02 -0.56
N GLU A 202 19.56 11.68 -1.02
CA GLU A 202 20.05 11.99 -2.36
C GLU A 202 19.18 11.36 -3.46
N LYS A 203 18.78 10.09 -3.29
CA LYS A 203 17.85 9.43 -4.21
C LYS A 203 16.49 10.09 -4.22
N ALA A 204 15.97 10.44 -3.05
CA ALA A 204 14.70 11.14 -2.93
C ALA A 204 14.75 12.51 -3.61
N ARG A 205 15.84 13.28 -3.41
CA ARG A 205 16.07 14.55 -4.11
C ARG A 205 16.05 14.35 -5.62
N ALA A 206 16.82 13.39 -6.14
CA ALA A 206 16.86 13.10 -7.57
C ALA A 206 15.47 12.79 -8.16
N VAL A 207 14.63 12.04 -7.45
CA VAL A 207 13.26 11.72 -7.88
C VAL A 207 12.35 12.96 -7.78
N PHE A 208 12.36 13.68 -6.66
CA PHE A 208 11.51 14.85 -6.47
C PHE A 208 11.93 16.04 -7.34
N ASP A 209 13.20 16.17 -7.70
CA ASP A 209 13.72 17.15 -8.66
C ASP A 209 13.12 16.96 -10.06
N ILE A 210 12.82 15.72 -10.45
CA ILE A 210 12.18 15.44 -11.74
C ILE A 210 10.74 15.96 -11.72
N TYR A 211 9.97 15.66 -10.67
CA TYR A 211 8.58 16.09 -10.56
C TYR A 211 8.43 17.59 -10.29
N SER A 212 9.32 18.18 -9.48
CA SER A 212 9.30 19.62 -9.23
C SER A 212 9.62 20.42 -10.49
N ARG A 213 10.58 19.98 -11.31
CA ARG A 213 10.84 20.58 -12.64
C ARG A 213 9.70 20.36 -13.62
N LEU A 214 9.03 19.21 -13.56
CA LEU A 214 7.87 18.93 -14.42
C LEU A 214 6.66 19.80 -14.04
N LEU A 215 6.45 20.03 -12.74
CA LEU A 215 5.39 20.91 -12.23
C LEU A 215 5.72 22.39 -12.49
N ASP A 216 6.99 22.76 -12.32
CA ASP A 216 7.48 24.13 -12.45
C ASP A 216 6.63 25.11 -11.61
N THR A 217 5.99 26.08 -12.26
CA THR A 217 5.13 27.10 -11.64
C THR A 217 3.64 26.79 -11.77
N LYS A 218 3.29 25.64 -12.35
CA LYS A 218 1.90 25.28 -12.68
C LYS A 218 1.15 24.70 -11.49
N ALA A 219 -0.17 24.82 -11.55
CA ALA A 219 -1.05 24.20 -10.55
C ALA A 219 -1.09 22.67 -10.68
N TYR A 220 -1.01 22.16 -11.91
CA TYR A 220 -1.03 20.75 -12.29
C TYR A 220 -0.01 20.50 -13.43
N PHE A 221 0.38 19.24 -13.67
CA PHE A 221 1.48 18.91 -14.60
C PHE A 221 1.22 19.34 -16.06
N TYR A 222 0.04 19.05 -16.60
CA TYR A 222 -0.21 19.20 -18.05
C TYR A 222 -1.41 20.07 -18.43
N ALA A 223 -2.43 20.14 -17.58
CA ALA A 223 -3.68 20.82 -17.89
C ALA A 223 -4.07 21.79 -16.77
N ASP A 224 -5.10 22.59 -16.99
CA ASP A 224 -5.68 23.46 -15.94
C ASP A 224 -6.56 22.68 -14.94
N SER A 225 -6.69 21.38 -15.14
CA SER A 225 -7.47 20.43 -14.33
C SER A 225 -6.59 19.25 -13.90
N PRO A 226 -6.89 18.59 -12.76
CA PRO A 226 -6.12 17.42 -12.32
C PRO A 226 -6.08 16.33 -13.39
N THR A 227 -4.89 15.81 -13.68
CA THR A 227 -4.69 14.66 -14.57
C THR A 227 -4.49 13.37 -13.77
N SER A 228 -4.48 12.24 -14.45
CA SER A 228 -4.15 10.93 -13.86
C SER A 228 -2.79 10.93 -13.17
N LEU A 229 -1.79 11.65 -13.71
CA LEU A 229 -0.48 11.80 -13.10
C LEU A 229 -0.53 12.66 -11.83
N ASP A 230 -1.30 13.75 -11.84
CA ASP A 230 -1.47 14.60 -10.66
C ASP A 230 -2.07 13.81 -9.50
N ILE A 231 -3.09 12.99 -9.78
CA ILE A 231 -3.73 12.12 -8.78
C ILE A 231 -2.75 11.10 -8.22
N LEU A 232 -1.96 10.46 -9.09
CA LEU A 232 -0.99 9.44 -8.69
C LEU A 232 0.12 10.03 -7.81
N VAL A 233 0.72 11.14 -8.24
CA VAL A 233 1.78 11.83 -7.48
C VAL A 233 1.23 12.35 -6.15
N ALA A 234 0.04 12.96 -6.16
CA ALA A 234 -0.62 13.44 -4.95
C ALA A 234 -0.83 12.30 -3.94
N ALA A 235 -1.31 11.12 -4.37
CA ALA A 235 -1.51 9.99 -3.48
C ALA A 235 -0.22 9.54 -2.79
N HIS A 236 0.90 9.46 -3.52
CA HIS A 236 2.19 9.06 -2.94
C HIS A 236 2.73 10.10 -1.96
N ILE A 237 2.72 11.38 -2.34
CA ILE A 237 3.21 12.48 -1.50
C ILE A 237 2.35 12.63 -0.25
N TRP A 238 1.03 12.44 -0.37
CA TRP A 238 0.11 12.56 0.76
C TRP A 238 0.37 11.48 1.81
N ILE A 239 0.68 10.24 1.40
CA ILE A 239 1.11 9.18 2.34
C ILE A 239 2.38 9.60 3.08
N LEU A 240 3.40 10.08 2.36
CA LEU A 240 4.69 10.50 2.97
C LEU A 240 4.54 11.66 3.96
N THR A 241 3.56 12.55 3.74
CA THR A 241 3.40 13.78 4.52
C THR A 241 2.42 13.63 5.68
N GLN A 242 1.32 12.91 5.50
CA GLN A 242 0.26 12.81 6.52
C GLN A 242 0.52 11.71 7.55
N ALA A 243 1.08 10.57 7.15
CA ALA A 243 1.32 9.48 8.08
C ALA A 243 2.33 9.90 9.19
N PRO A 244 2.09 9.51 10.45
CA PRO A 244 2.93 9.87 11.59
C PRO A 244 4.13 8.91 11.69
N PHE A 245 4.98 8.90 10.66
CA PHE A 245 6.20 8.09 10.65
C PHE A 245 7.17 8.55 11.75
N PRO A 246 7.68 7.64 12.61
CA PRO A 246 8.69 7.94 13.61
C PRO A 246 9.93 8.64 13.04
N ASP A 247 10.40 8.17 11.89
CA ASP A 247 11.42 8.87 11.11
C ASP A 247 10.75 9.67 10.00
N ALA A 248 10.94 10.99 10.11
CA ALA A 248 10.33 11.95 9.23
C ALA A 248 11.26 12.39 8.08
N LEU A 249 12.35 11.69 7.76
CA LEU A 249 13.31 12.10 6.70
C LEU A 249 12.63 12.63 5.43
N LEU A 250 11.82 11.80 4.77
CA LEU A 250 11.19 12.19 3.50
C LEU A 250 10.13 13.26 3.69
N LYS A 251 9.45 13.28 4.84
CA LYS A 251 8.46 14.31 5.19
C LYS A 251 9.13 15.67 5.38
N GLU A 252 10.23 15.72 6.11
CA GLU A 252 11.05 16.93 6.30
C GLU A 252 11.64 17.40 4.98
N LEU A 253 12.17 16.48 4.16
CA LEU A 253 12.72 16.79 2.85
C LEU A 253 11.67 17.39 1.90
N LEU A 254 10.46 16.80 1.84
CA LEU A 254 9.35 17.34 1.05
C LEU A 254 8.92 18.73 1.54
N LYS A 255 8.78 18.92 2.86
CA LYS A 255 8.36 20.20 3.43
C LYS A 255 9.40 21.31 3.27
N ASN A 256 10.68 21.00 3.43
CA ASN A 256 11.75 21.99 3.44
C ASN A 256 12.26 22.30 2.04
N SER A 257 12.41 21.28 1.18
CA SER A 257 13.05 21.42 -0.14
C SER A 257 12.05 21.43 -1.30
N TYR A 258 10.86 20.82 -1.14
CA TYR A 258 9.87 20.69 -2.22
C TYR A 258 8.45 21.15 -1.83
N PRO A 259 8.28 22.38 -1.28
CA PRO A 259 6.96 22.87 -0.85
C PRO A 259 5.96 22.98 -2.01
N SER A 260 6.43 23.14 -3.25
CA SER A 260 5.58 23.16 -4.45
C SER A 260 4.85 21.83 -4.67
N LEU A 261 5.55 20.70 -4.45
CA LEU A 261 4.98 19.36 -4.58
C LEU A 261 4.00 19.04 -3.45
N VAL A 262 4.30 19.48 -2.22
CA VAL A 262 3.36 19.35 -1.09
C VAL A 262 2.10 20.16 -1.37
N SER A 263 2.25 21.41 -1.80
CA SER A 263 1.12 22.28 -2.15
C SER A 263 0.29 21.70 -3.31
N HIS A 264 0.94 21.06 -4.29
CA HIS A 264 0.26 20.34 -5.37
C HIS A 264 -0.57 19.18 -4.84
N ALA A 265 0.00 18.32 -4.00
CA ALA A 265 -0.73 17.21 -3.41
C ALA A 265 -1.93 17.71 -2.58
N ASP A 266 -1.73 18.73 -1.74
CA ASP A 266 -2.79 19.33 -0.93
C ASP A 266 -3.92 19.94 -1.79
N ARG A 267 -3.60 20.58 -2.92
CA ARG A 267 -4.60 21.09 -3.87
C ARG A 267 -5.43 19.96 -4.48
N VAL A 268 -4.79 18.87 -4.93
CA VAL A 268 -5.50 17.71 -5.52
C VAL A 268 -6.40 17.05 -4.49
N ILE A 269 -5.91 16.85 -3.26
CA ILE A 269 -6.69 16.26 -2.17
C ILE A 269 -7.84 17.17 -1.76
N SER A 270 -7.62 18.48 -1.64
CA SER A 270 -8.69 19.44 -1.28
C SER A 270 -9.77 19.52 -2.34
N LEU A 271 -9.41 19.36 -3.62
CA LEU A 271 -10.36 19.29 -4.72
C LEU A 271 -11.20 18.00 -4.67
N ALA A 272 -10.60 16.88 -4.29
CA ALA A 272 -11.32 15.61 -4.13
C ALA A 272 -12.20 15.61 -2.87
N PHE A 273 -11.71 16.14 -1.76
CA PHE A 273 -12.40 16.14 -0.46
C PHE A 273 -12.58 17.57 0.06
N PRO A 274 -13.48 18.38 -0.53
CA PRO A 274 -13.65 19.80 -0.18
C PRO A 274 -14.29 20.02 1.20
N SER A 275 -14.97 19.01 1.75
CA SER A 275 -15.59 19.08 3.08
C SER A 275 -15.34 17.80 3.88
N PRO A 276 -15.31 17.87 5.23
CA PRO A 276 -15.24 16.67 6.07
C PRO A 276 -16.46 15.75 5.90
N ASP A 277 -17.58 16.28 5.39
CA ASP A 277 -18.81 15.53 5.07
C ASP A 277 -18.77 14.83 3.70
N SER A 278 -17.68 14.96 2.95
CA SER A 278 -17.42 14.22 1.69
C SER A 278 -17.11 12.74 1.96
N VAL A 279 -17.76 12.14 2.95
CA VAL A 279 -17.48 10.82 3.46
C VAL A 279 -17.87 9.81 2.40
N VAL A 280 -16.86 9.15 1.85
CA VAL A 280 -17.07 8.01 0.96
C VAL A 280 -17.67 6.89 1.80
N PRO A 281 -18.86 6.35 1.45
CA PRO A 281 -19.48 5.29 2.24
C PRO A 281 -18.54 4.09 2.29
N THR A 282 -17.95 3.87 3.45
CA THR A 282 -16.87 2.91 3.66
C THR A 282 -17.38 1.77 4.51
N SER A 283 -17.38 0.56 3.96
CA SER A 283 -17.76 -0.66 4.66
C SER A 283 -16.55 -1.57 4.84
N ARG A 284 -16.32 -2.05 6.05
CA ARG A 284 -15.26 -3.03 6.31
C ARG A 284 -15.79 -4.43 6.07
N ARG A 285 -15.17 -5.16 5.15
CA ARG A 285 -15.55 -6.56 4.89
C ARG A 285 -15.14 -7.44 6.08
N LYS A 286 -16.11 -8.14 6.65
CA LYS A 286 -15.85 -9.14 7.70
C LYS A 286 -15.08 -10.33 7.12
N HIS A 287 -14.08 -10.82 7.87
CA HIS A 287 -13.34 -12.01 7.48
C HIS A 287 -14.27 -13.23 7.56
N SER A 288 -14.32 -14.02 6.49
CA SER A 288 -14.96 -15.32 6.49
C SER A 288 -13.92 -16.38 6.83
N LEU A 289 -14.26 -17.39 7.63
CA LEU A 289 -13.36 -18.52 7.91
C LEU A 289 -12.94 -19.26 6.62
N MET A 290 -13.71 -19.12 5.53
CA MET A 290 -13.33 -19.63 4.21
C MET A 290 -12.09 -18.94 3.63
N SER A 291 -11.68 -17.77 4.12
CA SER A 291 -10.41 -17.15 3.73
C SER A 291 -9.18 -17.87 4.30
N LEU A 292 -9.38 -18.83 5.19
CA LEU A 292 -8.32 -19.69 5.75
C LEU A 292 -8.22 -21.03 5.04
N ALA A 293 -9.18 -21.38 4.18
CA ALA A 293 -9.15 -22.63 3.46
C ALA A 293 -7.99 -22.62 2.45
N PRO A 294 -7.07 -23.61 2.52
CA PRO A 294 -6.02 -23.75 1.52
C PRO A 294 -6.68 -23.98 0.15
N ARG A 295 -6.49 -23.05 -0.78
CA ARG A 295 -6.95 -23.22 -2.16
C ARG A 295 -5.96 -24.13 -2.88
N PHE A 296 -6.34 -25.39 -3.04
CA PHE A 296 -5.63 -26.32 -3.91
C PHE A 296 -5.78 -25.85 -5.37
N ASN A 297 -4.86 -25.01 -5.83
CA ASN A 297 -4.75 -24.71 -7.25
C ASN A 297 -4.28 -25.98 -7.97
N ILE A 298 -5.24 -26.74 -8.52
CA ILE A 298 -5.01 -27.82 -9.47
C ILE A 298 -4.64 -27.13 -10.80
N GLY A 299 -3.39 -26.69 -10.88
CA GLY A 299 -2.86 -25.91 -11.99
C GLY A 299 -1.44 -25.50 -11.67
N ARG A 300 -0.47 -26.34 -12.07
CA ARG A 300 0.96 -26.10 -11.91
C ARG A 300 1.34 -24.72 -12.43
N SER A 301 1.79 -23.85 -11.53
CA SER A 301 2.85 -22.89 -11.82
C SER A 301 3.86 -23.02 -10.69
N SER A 302 5.15 -23.12 -11.05
CA SER A 302 6.29 -23.19 -10.14
C SER A 302 6.32 -21.94 -9.25
N LYS A 303 5.68 -22.01 -8.08
CA LYS A 303 5.75 -20.96 -7.07
C LYS A 303 7.16 -20.93 -6.45
N ALA A 304 7.74 -19.74 -6.33
CA ALA A 304 9.05 -19.53 -5.75
C ALA A 304 9.11 -20.07 -4.30
N GLY A 305 10.25 -20.62 -3.87
CA GLY A 305 10.37 -21.37 -2.61
C GLY A 305 9.91 -20.64 -1.34
N ALA A 306 9.91 -19.29 -1.32
CA ALA A 306 9.35 -18.51 -0.22
C ALA A 306 7.83 -18.68 -0.06
N GLU A 307 7.06 -18.83 -1.16
CA GLU A 307 5.61 -19.02 -1.10
C GLU A 307 5.23 -20.38 -0.51
N HIS A 308 6.03 -21.41 -0.75
CA HIS A 308 5.81 -22.75 -0.19
C HIS A 308 5.86 -22.76 1.35
N SER A 309 6.71 -21.93 1.96
CA SER A 309 6.80 -21.85 3.42
C SER A 309 5.57 -21.19 4.05
N PHE A 310 4.92 -20.25 3.36
CA PHE A 310 3.73 -19.56 3.90
C PHE A 310 2.45 -20.38 3.73
N ASP A 311 2.33 -21.13 2.63
CA ASP A 311 1.19 -22.04 2.39
C ASP A 311 1.16 -23.19 3.42
N SER A 312 2.32 -23.67 3.89
CA SER A 312 2.39 -24.70 4.93
C SER A 312 1.90 -24.19 6.30
N TYR A 313 2.13 -22.92 6.65
CA TYR A 313 1.56 -22.32 7.87
C TYR A 313 0.04 -22.23 7.79
N ASN A 314 -0.52 -21.88 6.63
CA ASN A 314 -1.98 -21.88 6.44
C ASN A 314 -2.58 -23.28 6.61
N LEU A 315 -1.92 -24.30 6.07
CA LEU A 315 -2.35 -25.68 6.24
C LEU A 315 -2.29 -26.11 7.72
N LEU A 316 -1.24 -25.73 8.44
CA LEU A 316 -1.08 -26.02 9.87
C LEU A 316 -2.22 -25.40 10.70
N TRP A 317 -2.49 -24.12 10.50
CA TRP A 317 -3.53 -23.42 11.25
C TRP A 317 -4.94 -23.85 10.85
N PHE A 318 -5.15 -24.18 9.57
CA PHE A 318 -6.41 -24.78 9.12
C PHE A 318 -6.63 -26.14 9.79
N GLY A 319 -5.61 -26.99 9.86
CA GLY A 319 -5.64 -28.26 10.57
C GLY A 319 -5.95 -28.09 12.06
N LEU A 320 -5.33 -27.11 12.73
CA LEU A 320 -5.63 -26.77 14.12
C LEU A 320 -7.08 -26.28 14.32
N ALA A 321 -7.58 -25.43 13.42
CA ALA A 321 -8.95 -24.92 13.50
C ALA A 321 -10.00 -26.03 13.29
N VAL A 322 -9.80 -26.89 12.28
CA VAL A 322 -10.69 -28.04 12.01
C VAL A 322 -10.59 -29.06 13.14
N GLY A 323 -9.39 -29.38 13.62
CA GLY A 323 -9.19 -30.28 14.75
C GLY A 323 -9.82 -29.77 16.05
N GLY A 324 -9.70 -28.48 16.34
CA GLY A 324 -10.34 -27.83 17.48
C GLY A 324 -11.87 -27.84 17.37
N ALA A 325 -12.42 -27.56 16.19
CA ALA A 325 -13.86 -27.64 15.95
C ALA A 325 -14.39 -29.09 16.07
N ALA A 326 -13.65 -30.07 15.56
CA ALA A 326 -13.98 -31.48 15.70
C ALA A 326 -13.96 -31.93 17.16
N LEU A 327 -12.92 -31.56 17.93
CA LEU A 327 -12.83 -31.85 19.37
C LEU A 327 -13.95 -31.17 20.18
N TYR A 328 -14.33 -29.93 19.82
CA TYR A 328 -15.45 -29.23 20.42
C TYR A 328 -16.77 -29.98 20.14
N MET A 329 -17.03 -30.33 18.88
CA MET A 329 -18.21 -31.11 18.50
C MET A 329 -18.22 -32.52 19.12
N PHE A 330 -17.06 -33.09 19.45
CA PHE A 330 -16.96 -34.40 20.13
C PHE A 330 -17.12 -34.30 21.65
N LYS A 331 -16.77 -33.16 22.27
CA LYS A 331 -16.96 -32.92 23.72
C LYS A 331 -18.35 -32.38 24.09
N VAL A 332 -19.00 -31.65 23.19
CA VAL A 332 -20.34 -31.07 23.45
C VAL A 332 -21.42 -32.13 23.78
N PRO A 333 -21.45 -33.34 23.18
CA PRO A 333 -22.40 -34.39 23.59
C PRO A 333 -22.17 -34.90 25.03
N PHE A 334 -20.96 -34.77 25.57
CA PHE A 334 -20.60 -35.29 26.89
C PHE A 334 -20.89 -34.30 28.04
N LEU A 335 -21.28 -33.06 27.72
CA LEU A 335 -21.61 -32.02 28.71
C LEU A 335 -23.13 -31.82 28.89
N TYR A 336 -23.96 -32.52 28.12
CA TYR A 336 -25.43 -32.47 28.25
C TYR A 336 -26.03 -33.66 29.02
N ASP A 337 -25.21 -34.64 29.46
CA ASP A 337 -25.63 -35.82 30.24
C ASP A 337 -25.11 -35.77 31.70
N LEU A 338 -25.08 -34.59 32.34
CA LEU A 338 -24.75 -34.44 33.77
C LEU A 338 -25.71 -33.48 34.47
#